data_AF-A0A2U3PA32-F1
#
_entry.id   AF-A0A2U3PA32-F1
#
_cell.length_a   1.000
_cell.length_b   1.000
_cell.length_c   1.000
_cell.angle_alpha   90.00
_cell.angle_beta   90.00
_cell.angle_gamma   90.00
#
_symmetry.space_group_name_H-M   'P 1'
#
loop_
_entity.id
_entity.type
_entity.pdbx_description
1 polymer ?
#
loop_
_entity_poly.entity_id
_entity_poly.type
_entity_poly.pdbx_seq_one_letter_code
_entity_poly.pdbx_strand_id
1 'polypeptide(L)'
;MSQLAQPVADASDCIQQAWEVVRMTEEIVGVNLCRAQSSPDTQATDAALSEARRALAHRLELTNVSPGLQGQASLAALALRAEQTQIAIKDILLTHQRQRVASAQDAINELRGTTSAVALVERIPTLVYRMGFSRVLFSRIQNGKWVTRSAFAGADLKMASMMVEAGLAHPRKLVNPLLESEMVQRGSPILVTNPQTDPRVHAELVTLTQTAAYVAAPVFSWGKPIGLLHADRHIDATRVTEFDRDVLGTFAAGLGLAFERNLMIDRLRAMRQAAEQHMRLAGSLADDFTVDVIESAGPARPRVGDLIDRDAAARSRSEGDATHRLHDLTSREAEVLRAIAAGKTNAQVAASLFVTEGTVKSHVKQILRKMDASNRTEAVAKYHRARQASM
;
A
#
# COMPACT_ATOMS: atom_id res chain seq x y z
N MET A 1 -42.76 8.87 10.22
CA MET A 1 -43.18 9.07 8.81
C MET A 1 -42.61 7.93 8.00
N SER A 2 -43.38 6.84 7.92
CA SER A 2 -43.05 5.63 7.18
C SER A 2 -43.05 5.94 5.68
N GLN A 3 -41.88 6.01 5.06
CA GLN A 3 -41.79 6.06 3.60
C GLN A 3 -42.16 4.66 3.09
N LEU A 4 -43.31 4.58 2.44
CA LEU A 4 -43.71 3.49 1.57
C LEU A 4 -42.62 3.33 0.50
N ALA A 5 -41.69 2.39 0.70
CA ALA A 5 -40.87 1.88 -0.36
C ALA A 5 -41.83 1.20 -1.35
N GLN A 6 -42.12 1.86 -2.48
CA GLN A 6 -42.74 1.19 -3.61
C GLN A 6 -41.88 -0.03 -3.94
N PRO A 7 -42.49 -1.20 -4.22
CA PRO A 7 -41.72 -2.35 -4.67
C PRO A 7 -40.96 -1.92 -5.92
N VAL A 8 -39.63 -2.00 -5.88
CA VAL A 8 -38.78 -1.82 -7.06
C VAL A 8 -39.32 -2.78 -8.10
N ALA A 9 -39.88 -2.26 -9.19
CA ALA A 9 -40.39 -3.07 -10.28
C ALA A 9 -39.28 -4.04 -10.72
N ASP A 10 -39.64 -5.30 -10.97
CA ASP A 10 -38.66 -6.31 -11.38
C ASP A 10 -37.90 -5.79 -12.61
N ALA A 11 -36.57 -5.80 -12.54
CA ALA A 11 -35.73 -5.31 -13.62
C ALA A 11 -36.00 -6.05 -14.93
N SER A 12 -36.33 -7.34 -14.84
CA SER A 12 -36.70 -8.16 -15.99
C SER A 12 -38.00 -7.64 -16.63
N ASP A 13 -39.01 -7.35 -15.83
CA ASP A 13 -40.30 -6.83 -16.30
C ASP A 13 -40.14 -5.45 -16.95
N CYS A 14 -39.34 -4.56 -16.34
CA CYS A 14 -39.07 -3.23 -16.89
C CYS A 14 -38.36 -3.31 -18.25
N ILE A 15 -37.37 -4.20 -18.38
CA ILE A 15 -36.66 -4.44 -19.64
C ILE A 15 -37.63 -4.99 -20.69
N GLN A 16 -38.48 -5.95 -20.33
CA GLN A 16 -39.47 -6.51 -21.25
C GLN A 16 -40.46 -5.45 -21.74
N GLN A 17 -40.97 -4.60 -20.83
CA GLN A 17 -41.85 -3.49 -21.18
C GLN A 17 -41.16 -2.47 -22.09
N ALA A 18 -39.87 -2.19 -21.88
CA ALA A 18 -39.11 -1.29 -22.72
C ALA A 18 -39.02 -1.80 -24.15
N TRP A 19 -38.71 -3.09 -24.33
CA TRP A 19 -38.65 -3.71 -25.65
C TRP A 19 -40.02 -3.82 -26.34
N GLU A 20 -41.10 -3.97 -25.57
CA GLU A 20 -42.46 -3.88 -26.11
C GLU A 20 -42.75 -2.49 -26.67
N VAL A 21 -42.38 -1.43 -25.95
CA VAL A 21 -42.53 -0.03 -26.40
C VAL A 21 -41.70 0.23 -27.66
N VAL A 22 -40.45 -0.24 -27.71
CA VAL A 22 -39.58 -0.12 -28.89
C VAL A 22 -40.24 -0.77 -30.09
N ARG A 23 -40.70 -2.03 -29.97
CA ARG A 23 -41.38 -2.75 -31.06
C ARG A 23 -42.63 -2.04 -31.54
N MET A 24 -43.50 -1.60 -30.63
CA MET A 24 -44.71 -0.84 -30.99
C MET A 24 -44.36 0.47 -31.72
N THR A 25 -43.25 1.09 -31.36
CA THR A 25 -42.78 2.30 -32.04
C THR A 25 -42.30 1.98 -33.45
N GLU A 26 -41.51 0.91 -33.64
CA GLU A 26 -41.06 0.49 -34.97
C GLU A 26 -42.23 0.19 -35.91
N GLU A 27 -43.29 -0.45 -35.41
CA GLU A 27 -44.53 -0.72 -36.16
C GLU A 27 -45.23 0.57 -36.64
N ILE A 28 -45.22 1.63 -35.82
CA ILE A 28 -45.85 2.91 -36.14
C ILE A 28 -45.01 3.75 -37.10
N VAL A 29 -43.68 3.76 -36.90
CA VAL A 29 -42.76 4.62 -37.66
C VAL A 29 -42.33 3.94 -38.98
N GLY A 30 -42.47 2.60 -39.08
CA GLY A 30 -42.14 1.83 -40.28
C GLY A 30 -40.64 1.69 -40.52
N VAL A 31 -39.82 1.95 -39.51
CA VAL A 31 -38.35 1.89 -39.58
C VAL A 31 -37.85 1.09 -38.39
N ASN A 32 -36.86 0.22 -38.63
CA ASN A 32 -36.14 -0.45 -37.55
C ASN A 32 -35.26 0.58 -36.83
N LEU A 33 -35.58 0.85 -35.57
CA LEU A 33 -34.92 1.87 -34.76
C LEU A 33 -33.64 1.33 -34.14
N CYS A 34 -33.57 0.01 -33.90
CA CYS A 34 -32.46 -0.62 -33.21
C CYS A 34 -31.98 -1.87 -33.94
N ARG A 35 -30.68 -1.88 -34.30
CA ARG A 35 -30.00 -3.08 -34.82
C ARG A 35 -29.90 -4.22 -33.79
N ALA A 36 -29.99 -3.90 -32.50
CA ALA A 36 -29.93 -4.86 -31.41
C ALA A 36 -31.30 -5.55 -31.23
N GLN A 37 -31.30 -6.89 -31.21
CA GLN A 37 -32.44 -7.66 -30.74
C GLN A 37 -32.66 -7.42 -29.24
N SER A 38 -33.83 -7.82 -28.71
CA SER A 38 -34.14 -7.75 -27.27
C SER A 38 -32.94 -8.20 -26.44
N SER A 39 -32.41 -7.28 -25.64
CA SER A 39 -31.18 -7.46 -24.86
C SER A 39 -31.48 -7.36 -23.37
N PRO A 40 -30.91 -8.23 -22.53
CA PRO A 40 -30.99 -8.10 -21.07
C PRO A 40 -30.12 -6.95 -20.53
N ASP A 41 -29.29 -6.32 -21.36
CA ASP A 41 -28.49 -5.17 -20.95
C ASP A 41 -29.35 -3.93 -20.76
N THR A 42 -29.47 -3.48 -19.51
CA THR A 42 -30.25 -2.29 -19.12
C THR A 42 -29.77 -1.03 -19.84
N GLN A 43 -28.48 -0.92 -20.14
CA GLN A 43 -27.91 0.25 -20.80
C GLN A 43 -28.23 0.26 -22.31
N ALA A 44 -28.17 -0.91 -22.94
CA ALA A 44 -28.64 -1.06 -24.32
C ALA A 44 -30.15 -0.79 -24.43
N THR A 45 -30.92 -1.22 -23.41
CA THR A 45 -32.36 -0.98 -23.30
C THR A 45 -32.67 0.53 -23.16
N ASP A 46 -31.94 1.25 -22.29
CA ASP A 46 -32.05 2.71 -22.12
C ASP A 46 -31.78 3.47 -23.43
N ALA A 47 -30.77 3.04 -24.19
CA ALA A 47 -30.42 3.63 -25.48
C ALA A 47 -31.50 3.37 -26.55
N ALA A 48 -32.01 2.14 -26.63
CA ALA A 48 -33.07 1.76 -27.55
C ALA A 48 -34.37 2.55 -27.28
N LEU A 49 -34.74 2.66 -26.01
CA LEU A 49 -35.93 3.41 -25.59
C LEU A 49 -35.76 4.92 -25.82
N SER A 50 -34.55 5.46 -25.66
CA SER A 50 -34.23 6.85 -26.00
C SER A 50 -34.41 7.15 -27.50
N GLU A 51 -34.08 6.19 -28.38
CA GLU A 51 -34.32 6.30 -29.82
C GLU A 51 -35.81 6.22 -30.15
N ALA A 52 -36.54 5.26 -29.57
CA ALA A 52 -37.98 5.13 -29.74
C ALA A 52 -38.72 6.40 -29.31
N ARG A 53 -38.35 6.98 -28.17
CA ARG A 53 -38.90 8.24 -27.67
C ARG A 53 -38.66 9.40 -28.62
N ARG A 54 -37.46 9.51 -29.21
CA ARG A 54 -37.15 10.52 -30.23
C ARG A 54 -38.01 10.33 -31.48
N ALA A 55 -38.20 9.09 -31.93
CA ALA A 55 -39.05 8.78 -33.07
C ALA A 55 -40.54 9.10 -32.83
N LEU A 56 -41.06 8.77 -31.63
CA LEU A 56 -42.44 9.10 -31.23
C LEU A 56 -42.66 10.61 -31.15
N ALA A 57 -41.74 11.36 -30.54
CA ALA A 57 -41.80 12.82 -30.47
C ALA A 57 -41.82 13.45 -31.87
N HIS A 58 -40.92 13.01 -32.75
CA HIS A 58 -40.89 13.49 -34.14
C HIS A 58 -42.20 13.16 -34.88
N ARG A 59 -42.76 11.97 -34.66
CA ARG A 59 -44.02 11.58 -35.30
C ARG A 59 -45.19 12.43 -34.83
N LEU A 60 -45.26 12.73 -33.53
CA LEU A 60 -46.27 13.60 -32.92
C LEU A 60 -46.25 15.00 -33.54
N GLU A 61 -45.06 15.57 -33.74
CA GLU A 61 -44.88 16.89 -34.39
C GLU A 61 -45.41 16.91 -35.83
N LEU A 62 -45.15 15.85 -36.61
CA LEU A 62 -45.62 15.71 -38.00
C LEU A 62 -47.14 15.52 -38.11
N THR A 63 -47.80 14.96 -37.08
CA THR A 63 -49.24 14.73 -37.05
C THR A 63 -50.10 15.96 -36.73
N ASN A 64 -49.51 17.17 -36.67
CA ASN A 64 -50.25 18.43 -36.52
C ASN A 64 -51.10 18.83 -37.74
N VAL A 65 -51.14 18.00 -38.80
CA VAL A 65 -51.96 18.20 -40.00
C VAL A 65 -52.94 17.01 -40.16
N SER A 66 -54.10 17.13 -39.52
CA SER A 66 -55.32 16.31 -39.63
C SER A 66 -55.21 14.76 -39.74
N PRO A 67 -54.87 14.04 -38.67
CA PRO A 67 -55.19 12.62 -38.47
C PRO A 67 -56.43 12.44 -37.56
N GLY A 68 -57.11 11.29 -37.63
CA GLY A 68 -58.24 10.97 -36.74
C GLY A 68 -57.84 10.96 -35.26
N LEU A 69 -58.69 11.56 -34.40
CA LEU A 69 -58.52 11.70 -32.94
C LEU A 69 -57.98 10.45 -32.23
N GLN A 70 -58.41 9.26 -32.68
CA GLN A 70 -58.03 7.99 -32.08
C GLN A 70 -56.55 7.62 -32.33
N GLY A 71 -56.01 7.92 -33.51
CA GLY A 71 -54.60 7.66 -33.85
C GLY A 71 -53.64 8.58 -33.09
N GLN A 72 -54.01 9.86 -32.93
CA GLN A 72 -53.24 10.81 -32.11
C GLN A 72 -53.24 10.41 -30.63
N ALA A 73 -54.38 9.98 -30.09
CA ALA A 73 -54.48 9.53 -28.70
C ALA A 73 -53.62 8.28 -28.43
N SER A 74 -53.63 7.29 -29.34
CA SER A 74 -52.77 6.11 -29.23
C SER A 74 -51.28 6.44 -29.29
N LEU A 75 -50.88 7.34 -30.19
CA LEU A 75 -49.48 7.79 -30.31
C LEU A 75 -49.02 8.53 -29.05
N ALA A 76 -49.84 9.43 -28.51
CA ALA A 76 -49.55 10.15 -27.27
C ALA A 76 -49.48 9.19 -26.07
N ALA A 77 -50.36 8.20 -25.98
CA ALA A 77 -50.33 7.19 -24.92
C ALA A 77 -49.06 6.34 -24.97
N LEU A 78 -48.61 5.94 -26.17
CA LEU A 78 -47.35 5.19 -26.33
C LEU A 78 -46.14 6.05 -25.97
N ALA A 79 -46.13 7.34 -26.32
CA ALA A 79 -45.07 8.27 -25.92
C ALA A 79 -45.00 8.42 -24.39
N LEU A 80 -46.15 8.53 -23.72
CA LEU A 80 -46.19 8.56 -22.25
C LEU A 80 -45.69 7.25 -21.63
N ARG A 81 -46.08 6.10 -22.20
CA ARG A 81 -45.58 4.78 -21.77
C ARG A 81 -44.05 4.70 -21.93
N ALA A 82 -43.51 5.20 -23.04
CA ALA A 82 -42.07 5.26 -23.27
C ALA A 82 -41.34 6.10 -22.21
N GLU A 83 -41.86 7.27 -21.85
CA GLU A 83 -41.29 8.11 -20.78
C GLU A 83 -41.31 7.40 -19.43
N GLN A 84 -42.45 6.78 -19.06
CA GLN A 84 -42.58 6.06 -17.79
C GLN A 84 -41.61 4.88 -17.69
N THR A 85 -41.51 4.09 -18.77
CA THR A 85 -40.57 2.96 -18.81
C THR A 85 -39.12 3.45 -18.80
N GLN A 86 -38.80 4.59 -19.41
CA GLN A 86 -37.45 5.17 -19.37
C GLN A 86 -37.06 5.55 -17.95
N ILE A 87 -37.97 6.17 -17.20
CA ILE A 87 -37.73 6.52 -15.80
C ILE A 87 -37.43 5.26 -14.99
N ALA A 88 -38.22 4.20 -15.14
CA ALA A 88 -37.98 2.93 -14.45
C ALA A 88 -36.62 2.30 -14.79
N ILE A 89 -36.23 2.29 -16.08
CA ILE A 89 -34.92 1.81 -16.53
C ILE A 89 -33.78 2.65 -15.94
N LYS A 90 -33.94 3.99 -15.91
CA LYS A 90 -32.95 4.89 -15.31
C LYS A 90 -32.82 4.69 -13.80
N ASP A 91 -33.92 4.45 -13.10
CA ASP A 91 -33.89 4.17 -11.66
C ASP A 91 -33.13 2.88 -11.35
N ILE A 92 -33.28 1.84 -12.19
CA ILE A 92 -32.49 0.61 -12.11
C ILE A 92 -31.00 0.91 -12.32
N LEU A 93 -30.64 1.65 -13.38
CA LEU A 93 -29.25 2.04 -13.66
C LEU A 93 -28.64 2.84 -12.51
N LEU A 94 -29.34 3.85 -11.99
CA LEU A 94 -28.90 4.68 -10.87
C LEU A 94 -28.73 3.86 -9.58
N THR A 95 -29.63 2.91 -9.33
CA THR A 95 -29.53 2.00 -8.19
C THR A 95 -28.27 1.14 -8.28
N HIS A 96 -27.97 0.57 -9.45
CA HIS A 96 -26.74 -0.17 -9.68
C HIS A 96 -25.50 0.71 -9.51
N GLN A 97 -25.49 1.92 -10.08
CA GLN A 97 -24.38 2.86 -9.93
C GLN A 97 -24.13 3.22 -8.46
N ARG A 98 -25.19 3.54 -7.71
CA ARG A 98 -25.11 3.84 -6.27
C ARG A 98 -24.51 2.66 -5.49
N GLN A 99 -24.97 1.44 -5.78
CA GLN A 99 -24.44 0.23 -5.12
C GLN A 99 -22.94 0.05 -5.38
N ARG A 100 -22.47 0.35 -6.59
CA ARG A 100 -21.06 0.21 -6.95
C ARG A 100 -20.18 1.26 -6.29
N VAL A 101 -20.66 2.50 -6.17
CA VAL A 101 -19.96 3.55 -5.41
C VAL A 101 -19.87 3.17 -3.93
N ALA A 102 -20.96 2.69 -3.34
CA ALA A 102 -20.94 2.22 -1.95
C ALA A 102 -19.94 1.07 -1.75
N SER A 103 -19.95 0.07 -2.64
CA SER A 103 -19.04 -1.07 -2.59
C SER A 103 -17.57 -0.65 -2.76
N ALA A 104 -17.29 0.34 -3.61
CA ALA A 104 -15.95 0.91 -3.77
C ALA A 104 -15.47 1.63 -2.51
N GLN A 105 -16.36 2.39 -1.87
CA GLN A 105 -16.05 3.09 -0.62
C GLN A 105 -15.75 2.10 0.50
N ASP A 106 -16.55 1.03 0.62
CA ASP A 106 -16.30 -0.05 1.58
C ASP A 106 -14.95 -0.73 1.32
N ALA A 107 -14.64 -1.01 0.06
CA ALA A 107 -13.36 -1.58 -0.34
C ALA A 107 -12.16 -0.68 0.02
N ILE A 108 -12.27 0.63 -0.19
CA ILE A 108 -11.25 1.61 0.23
C ILE A 108 -11.12 1.65 1.77
N ASN A 109 -12.24 1.59 2.49
CA ASN A 109 -12.23 1.53 3.96
C ASN A 109 -11.51 0.28 4.47
N GLU A 110 -11.71 -0.87 3.83
CA GLU A 110 -11.02 -2.11 4.19
C GLU A 110 -9.51 -2.08 3.91
N LEU A 111 -9.08 -1.39 2.85
CA LEU A 111 -7.65 -1.15 2.60
C LEU A 111 -7.02 -0.38 3.77
N ARG A 112 -7.76 0.58 4.36
CA ARG A 112 -7.30 1.30 5.55
C ARG A 112 -7.14 0.38 6.77
N GLY A 113 -7.78 -0.78 6.84
CA GLY A 113 -7.53 -1.75 7.91
C GLY A 113 -6.21 -2.53 7.77
N THR A 114 -5.59 -2.55 6.58
CA THR A 114 -4.48 -3.46 6.29
C THR A 114 -3.11 -2.83 6.56
N THR A 115 -2.32 -3.46 7.44
CA THR A 115 -1.04 -2.96 7.97
C THR A 115 0.21 -3.65 7.40
N SER A 116 0.04 -4.46 6.35
CA SER A 116 1.13 -5.11 5.62
C SER A 116 0.95 -4.91 4.12
N ALA A 117 2.02 -4.48 3.45
CA ALA A 117 2.02 -4.33 1.99
C ALA A 117 1.78 -5.66 1.26
N VAL A 118 2.25 -6.79 1.81
CA VAL A 118 2.01 -8.13 1.24
C VAL A 118 0.54 -8.49 1.35
N ALA A 119 -0.05 -8.35 2.54
CA ALA A 119 -1.46 -8.63 2.77
C ALA A 119 -2.37 -7.73 1.91
N LEU A 120 -1.94 -6.50 1.64
CA LEU A 120 -2.65 -5.58 0.76
C LEU A 120 -2.67 -6.09 -0.68
N VAL A 121 -1.53 -6.53 -1.22
CA VAL A 121 -1.43 -7.08 -2.59
C VAL A 121 -2.34 -8.29 -2.81
N GLU A 122 -2.43 -9.19 -1.82
CA GLU A 122 -3.29 -10.38 -1.89
C GLU A 122 -4.79 -10.03 -1.82
N ARG A 123 -5.16 -8.96 -1.11
CA ARG A 123 -6.57 -8.57 -0.93
C ARG A 123 -7.14 -7.76 -2.08
N ILE A 124 -6.32 -7.04 -2.85
CA ILE A 124 -6.79 -6.13 -3.92
C ILE A 124 -7.78 -6.82 -4.86
N PRO A 125 -7.46 -7.99 -5.46
CA PRO A 125 -8.36 -8.59 -6.45
C PRO A 125 -9.74 -8.94 -5.88
N THR A 126 -9.80 -9.46 -4.65
CA THR A 126 -11.05 -9.82 -3.97
C THR A 126 -11.89 -8.59 -3.62
N LEU A 127 -11.25 -7.50 -3.20
CA LEU A 127 -11.94 -6.24 -2.90
C LEU A 127 -12.58 -5.64 -4.16
N VAL A 128 -11.85 -5.65 -5.28
CA VAL A 128 -12.34 -5.14 -6.56
C VAL A 128 -13.44 -6.04 -7.12
N TYR A 129 -13.35 -7.37 -6.94
CA TYR A 129 -14.44 -8.28 -7.29
C TYR A 129 -15.76 -7.89 -6.59
N ARG A 130 -15.70 -7.57 -5.28
CA ARG A 130 -16.87 -7.11 -4.51
C ARG A 130 -17.46 -5.78 -4.99
N MET A 131 -16.73 -5.00 -5.81
CA MET A 131 -17.23 -3.79 -6.46
C MET A 131 -18.06 -4.07 -7.73
N GLY A 132 -18.27 -5.35 -8.07
CA GLY A 132 -19.08 -5.79 -9.21
C GLY A 132 -18.27 -6.05 -10.49
N PHE A 133 -16.99 -6.40 -10.34
CA PHE A 133 -16.14 -6.92 -11.42
C PHE A 133 -16.03 -8.44 -11.31
N SER A 134 -15.82 -9.14 -12.43
CA SER A 134 -15.75 -10.61 -12.44
C SER A 134 -14.31 -11.12 -12.36
N ARG A 135 -13.40 -10.48 -13.11
CA ARG A 135 -11.99 -10.80 -13.07
C ARG A 135 -11.17 -9.56 -12.81
N VAL A 136 -10.13 -9.74 -12.01
CA VAL A 136 -9.27 -8.65 -11.56
C VAL A 136 -7.83 -9.09 -11.62
N LEU A 137 -6.97 -8.21 -12.08
CA LEU A 137 -5.53 -8.40 -12.14
C LEU A 137 -4.84 -7.21 -11.48
N PHE A 138 -4.06 -7.47 -10.44
CA PHE A 138 -3.15 -6.48 -9.88
C PHE A 138 -1.71 -6.78 -10.31
N SER A 139 -1.04 -5.74 -10.75
CA SER A 139 0.31 -5.81 -11.32
C SER A 139 1.20 -4.73 -10.74
N ARG A 140 2.48 -5.05 -10.53
CA ARG A 140 3.48 -4.08 -10.08
C ARG A 140 4.32 -3.58 -11.25
N ILE A 141 4.75 -2.33 -11.14
CA ILE A 141 5.73 -1.75 -12.05
C ILE A 141 7.10 -1.93 -11.42
N GLN A 142 7.98 -2.67 -12.08
CA GLN A 142 9.36 -2.92 -11.63
C GLN A 142 10.31 -2.63 -12.79
N ASN A 143 11.19 -1.63 -12.62
CA ASN A 143 12.15 -1.21 -13.66
C ASN A 143 11.47 -0.91 -15.01
N GLY A 144 10.31 -0.24 -14.98
CA GLY A 144 9.52 0.06 -16.17
C GLY A 144 8.82 -1.14 -16.81
N LYS A 145 8.86 -2.33 -16.18
CA LYS A 145 8.13 -3.51 -16.61
C LYS A 145 6.86 -3.71 -15.78
N TRP A 146 5.79 -4.03 -16.47
CA TRP A 146 4.58 -4.60 -15.90
C TRP A 146 4.84 -6.06 -15.52
N VAL A 147 4.71 -6.37 -14.23
CA VAL A 147 4.77 -7.74 -13.69
C VAL A 147 3.50 -8.04 -12.92
N THR A 148 2.74 -9.04 -13.36
CA THR A 148 1.54 -9.50 -12.64
C THR A 148 1.89 -10.04 -11.26
N ARG A 149 1.07 -9.73 -10.25
CA ARG A 149 1.30 -10.15 -8.87
C ARG A 149 0.17 -10.98 -8.28
N SER A 150 -1.07 -10.57 -8.49
CA SER A 150 -2.23 -11.29 -7.98
C SER A 150 -3.39 -11.14 -8.96
N ALA A 151 -4.25 -12.16 -8.99
CA ALA A 151 -5.44 -12.17 -9.82
C ALA A 151 -6.62 -12.82 -9.07
N PHE A 152 -7.83 -12.51 -9.50
CA PHE A 152 -9.05 -13.15 -9.03
C PHE A 152 -10.02 -13.31 -10.18
N ALA A 153 -10.73 -14.43 -10.22
CA ALA A 153 -11.68 -14.77 -11.29
C ALA A 153 -12.93 -15.48 -10.73
N GLY A 154 -13.48 -14.98 -9.61
CA GLY A 154 -14.65 -15.58 -8.97
C GLY A 154 -14.34 -16.97 -8.42
N ALA A 155 -15.22 -17.93 -8.73
CA ALA A 155 -15.04 -19.34 -8.37
C ALA A 155 -13.97 -20.06 -9.23
N ASP A 156 -13.51 -19.45 -10.33
CA ASP A 156 -12.53 -20.06 -11.23
C ASP A 156 -11.09 -19.80 -10.77
N LEU A 157 -10.66 -20.57 -9.77
CA LEU A 157 -9.29 -20.51 -9.24
C LEU A 157 -8.22 -20.86 -10.31
N LYS A 158 -8.59 -21.70 -11.29
CA LYS A 158 -7.68 -22.09 -12.37
C LYS A 158 -7.44 -20.90 -13.30
N MET A 159 -8.49 -20.18 -13.68
CA MET A 159 -8.38 -18.95 -14.47
C MET A 159 -7.52 -17.91 -13.75
N ALA A 160 -7.75 -17.69 -12.46
CA ALA A 160 -6.92 -16.75 -11.68
C ALA A 160 -5.43 -17.14 -11.72
N SER A 161 -5.12 -18.42 -11.57
CA SER A 161 -3.74 -18.93 -11.63
C SER A 161 -3.12 -18.73 -13.02
N MET A 162 -3.84 -19.09 -14.09
CA MET A 162 -3.39 -18.89 -15.48
C MET A 162 -3.15 -17.42 -15.81
N MET A 163 -3.98 -16.51 -15.29
CA MET A 163 -3.80 -15.06 -15.48
C MET A 163 -2.50 -14.56 -14.84
N VAL A 164 -2.15 -15.08 -13.65
CA VAL A 164 -0.88 -14.77 -12.99
C VAL A 164 0.30 -15.35 -13.76
N GLU A 165 0.22 -16.61 -14.17
CA GLU A 165 1.26 -17.29 -14.95
C GLU A 165 1.54 -16.59 -16.28
N ALA A 166 0.51 -16.27 -17.07
CA ALA A 166 0.64 -15.56 -18.34
C ALA A 166 1.34 -14.19 -18.15
N GLY A 167 0.95 -13.44 -17.12
CA GLY A 167 1.56 -12.15 -16.81
C GLY A 167 2.98 -12.21 -16.23
N LEU A 168 3.39 -13.37 -15.69
CA LEU A 168 4.76 -13.62 -15.23
C LEU A 168 5.67 -14.13 -16.35
N ALA A 169 5.13 -14.94 -17.28
CA ALA A 169 5.87 -15.52 -18.40
C ALA A 169 6.37 -14.44 -19.37
N HIS A 170 5.57 -13.39 -19.60
CA HIS A 170 5.89 -12.34 -20.58
C HIS A 170 5.77 -10.91 -20.01
N PRO A 171 6.64 -10.49 -19.06
CA PRO A 171 6.60 -9.14 -18.51
C PRO A 171 6.84 -8.08 -19.58
N ARG A 172 5.87 -7.20 -19.82
CA ARG A 172 5.98 -6.14 -20.83
C ARG A 172 6.67 -4.89 -20.30
N LYS A 173 7.55 -4.30 -21.10
CA LYS A 173 8.03 -2.93 -20.85
C LYS A 173 6.91 -1.95 -21.16
N LEU A 174 6.68 -0.99 -20.29
CA LEU A 174 5.76 0.11 -20.52
C LEU A 174 6.39 1.11 -21.50
N VAL A 175 6.25 0.80 -22.78
CA VAL A 175 6.65 1.63 -23.91
C VAL A 175 5.49 1.79 -24.88
N ASN A 176 5.43 2.93 -25.57
CA ASN A 176 4.46 3.14 -26.63
C ASN A 176 4.65 2.09 -27.74
N PRO A 177 3.55 1.59 -28.35
CA PRO A 177 2.19 2.14 -28.35
C PRO A 177 1.20 1.45 -27.38
N LEU A 178 1.65 0.82 -26.29
CA LEU A 178 0.73 0.11 -25.37
C LEU A 178 -0.24 1.07 -24.69
N LEU A 179 -1.51 0.68 -24.58
CA LEU A 179 -2.55 1.47 -23.90
C LEU A 179 -2.20 1.72 -22.43
N GLU A 180 -1.64 0.72 -21.76
CA GLU A 180 -1.19 0.83 -20.38
C GLU A 180 -0.03 1.81 -20.21
N SER A 181 0.78 2.04 -21.25
CA SER A 181 1.86 3.04 -21.21
C SER A 181 1.29 4.46 -21.22
N GLU A 182 0.32 4.71 -22.10
CA GLU A 182 -0.39 6.00 -22.13
C GLU A 182 -1.17 6.25 -20.84
N MET A 183 -1.84 5.22 -20.30
CA MET A 183 -2.56 5.28 -19.03
C MET A 183 -1.63 5.71 -17.88
N VAL A 184 -0.47 5.07 -17.76
CA VAL A 184 0.52 5.38 -16.73
C VAL A 184 1.12 6.77 -16.94
N GLN A 185 1.38 7.18 -18.18
CA GLN A 185 1.91 8.52 -18.49
C GLN A 185 0.92 9.64 -18.15
N ARG A 186 -0.37 9.46 -18.50
CA ARG A 186 -1.43 10.44 -18.22
C ARG A 186 -1.89 10.40 -16.77
N GLY A 187 -1.63 9.31 -16.06
CA GLY A 187 -2.10 9.08 -14.70
C GLY A 187 -3.63 8.97 -14.60
N SER A 188 -4.30 8.61 -15.69
CA SER A 188 -5.76 8.55 -15.78
C SER A 188 -6.22 7.14 -16.15
N PRO A 189 -7.27 6.59 -15.52
CA PRO A 189 -7.84 5.29 -15.89
C PRO A 189 -8.32 5.25 -17.34
N ILE A 190 -8.39 4.05 -17.91
CA ILE A 190 -8.83 3.80 -19.28
C ILE A 190 -9.96 2.75 -19.34
N LEU A 191 -10.76 2.84 -20.40
CA LEU A 191 -11.73 1.83 -20.82
C LEU A 191 -11.33 1.32 -22.20
N VAL A 192 -11.23 0.01 -22.36
CA VAL A 192 -10.92 -0.66 -23.62
C VAL A 192 -12.12 -1.49 -24.04
N THR A 193 -12.78 -1.10 -25.13
CA THR A 193 -14.09 -1.66 -25.54
C THR A 193 -14.01 -2.82 -26.52
N ASN A 194 -12.90 -2.97 -27.25
CA ASN A 194 -12.70 -4.03 -28.26
C ASN A 194 -11.25 -4.60 -28.19
N PRO A 195 -10.87 -5.22 -27.07
CA PRO A 195 -9.50 -5.67 -26.86
C PRO A 195 -9.09 -6.81 -27.81
N GLN A 196 -10.03 -7.63 -28.29
CA GLN A 196 -9.74 -8.77 -29.17
C GLN A 196 -9.13 -8.37 -30.53
N THR A 197 -9.34 -7.13 -30.97
CA THR A 197 -8.87 -6.62 -32.27
C THR A 197 -7.83 -5.51 -32.14
N ASP A 198 -7.54 -5.03 -30.93
CA ASP A 198 -6.60 -3.92 -30.71
C ASP A 198 -5.16 -4.47 -30.52
N PRO A 199 -4.21 -4.17 -31.42
CA PRO A 199 -2.84 -4.68 -31.30
C PRO A 199 -2.04 -4.08 -30.13
N ARG A 200 -2.56 -3.03 -29.48
CA ARG A 200 -1.89 -2.31 -28.38
C ARG A 200 -2.12 -2.93 -27.01
N VAL A 201 -2.92 -4.00 -26.92
CA VAL A 201 -3.21 -4.72 -25.67
C VAL A 201 -2.24 -5.88 -25.43
N HIS A 202 -2.36 -6.52 -24.28
CA HIS A 202 -1.65 -7.76 -23.99
C HIS A 202 -2.36 -8.98 -24.61
N ALA A 203 -2.00 -9.33 -25.84
CA ALA A 203 -2.65 -10.39 -26.63
C ALA A 203 -2.88 -11.70 -25.85
N GLU A 204 -1.87 -12.22 -25.15
CA GLU A 204 -2.00 -13.47 -24.38
C GLU A 204 -3.06 -13.40 -23.27
N LEU A 205 -3.10 -12.32 -22.48
CA LEU A 205 -4.11 -12.13 -21.44
C LEU A 205 -5.50 -11.93 -22.05
N VAL A 206 -5.59 -11.20 -23.16
CA VAL A 206 -6.86 -10.96 -23.86
C VAL A 206 -7.41 -12.25 -24.48
N THR A 207 -6.55 -13.09 -25.05
CA THR A 207 -6.91 -14.41 -25.57
C THR A 207 -7.27 -15.38 -24.44
N LEU A 208 -6.50 -15.40 -23.36
CA LEU A 208 -6.76 -16.26 -22.20
C LEU A 208 -8.11 -15.94 -21.55
N THR A 209 -8.39 -14.64 -21.36
CA THR A 209 -9.61 -14.20 -20.68
C THR A 209 -10.82 -14.12 -21.61
N GLN A 210 -10.65 -14.10 -22.93
CA GLN A 210 -11.75 -13.84 -23.88
C GLN A 210 -12.54 -12.58 -23.48
N THR A 211 -11.84 -11.56 -22.97
CA THR A 211 -12.48 -10.35 -22.46
C THR A 211 -13.12 -9.56 -23.60
N ALA A 212 -14.36 -9.10 -23.40
CA ALA A 212 -15.09 -8.30 -24.39
C ALA A 212 -14.79 -6.80 -24.23
N ALA A 213 -14.53 -6.36 -23.00
CA ALA A 213 -14.11 -5.00 -22.66
C ALA A 213 -13.50 -5.03 -21.25
N TYR A 214 -12.50 -4.20 -20.99
CA TYR A 214 -11.90 -4.08 -19.66
C TYR A 214 -11.63 -2.62 -19.30
N VAL A 215 -11.56 -2.36 -17.99
CA VAL A 215 -11.09 -1.09 -17.44
C VAL A 215 -9.74 -1.30 -16.77
N ALA A 216 -8.89 -0.29 -16.84
CA ALA A 216 -7.61 -0.30 -16.17
C ALA A 216 -7.35 1.03 -15.47
N ALA A 217 -6.66 0.98 -14.33
CA ALA A 217 -6.29 2.15 -13.56
C ALA A 217 -4.83 2.06 -13.09
N PRO A 218 -4.06 3.15 -13.19
CA PRO A 218 -2.71 3.19 -12.64
C PRO A 218 -2.76 3.40 -11.12
N VAL A 219 -1.86 2.77 -10.39
CA VAL A 219 -1.69 2.96 -8.95
C VAL A 219 -0.43 3.78 -8.72
N PHE A 220 -0.58 4.94 -8.08
CA PHE A 220 0.52 5.85 -7.77
C PHE A 220 0.84 5.86 -6.27
N SER A 221 2.09 6.15 -5.96
CA SER A 221 2.56 6.41 -4.60
C SER A 221 3.61 7.52 -4.66
N TRP A 222 3.38 8.63 -3.96
CA TRP A 222 4.17 9.87 -4.03
C TRP A 222 4.47 10.32 -5.47
N GLY A 223 3.44 10.31 -6.32
CA GLY A 223 3.55 10.71 -7.73
C GLY A 223 4.32 9.72 -8.62
N LYS A 224 4.75 8.57 -8.09
CA LYS A 224 5.42 7.51 -8.87
C LYS A 224 4.45 6.37 -9.16
N PRO A 225 4.39 5.87 -10.40
CA PRO A 225 3.55 4.72 -10.72
C PRO A 225 4.17 3.46 -10.12
N ILE A 226 3.42 2.76 -9.26
CA ILE A 226 3.86 1.56 -8.55
C ILE A 226 3.17 0.28 -9.03
N GLY A 227 2.04 0.42 -9.74
CA GLY A 227 1.27 -0.71 -10.21
C GLY A 227 0.17 -0.34 -11.18
N LEU A 228 -0.50 -1.37 -11.68
CA LEU A 228 -1.65 -1.29 -12.56
C LEU A 228 -2.73 -2.22 -12.00
N LEU A 229 -3.97 -1.79 -12.10
CA LEU A 229 -5.14 -2.57 -11.75
C LEU A 229 -5.98 -2.74 -13.00
N HIS A 230 -6.28 -3.96 -13.39
CA HIS A 230 -7.19 -4.27 -14.50
C HIS A 230 -8.40 -5.00 -13.95
N ALA A 231 -9.57 -4.68 -14.48
CA ALA A 231 -10.79 -5.38 -14.12
C ALA A 231 -11.73 -5.46 -15.32
N ASP A 232 -12.45 -6.57 -15.42
CA ASP A 232 -13.47 -6.76 -16.44
C ASP A 232 -14.70 -7.46 -15.88
N ARG A 233 -15.61 -7.80 -16.79
CA ARG A 233 -16.75 -8.65 -16.51
C ARG A 233 -16.78 -9.81 -17.49
N HIS A 234 -17.42 -10.89 -17.07
CA HIS A 234 -17.62 -12.05 -17.93
C HIS A 234 -18.41 -11.67 -19.19
N ILE A 235 -18.24 -12.42 -20.28
CA ILE A 235 -18.88 -12.09 -21.57
C ILE A 235 -20.40 -12.15 -21.49
N ASP A 236 -20.94 -12.98 -20.60
CA ASP A 236 -22.38 -13.13 -20.35
C ASP A 236 -22.93 -12.03 -19.42
N ALA A 237 -22.07 -11.17 -18.88
CA ALA A 237 -22.47 -10.05 -18.02
C ALA A 237 -22.50 -8.73 -18.80
N THR A 238 -23.14 -7.72 -18.21
CA THR A 238 -23.12 -6.35 -18.75
C THR A 238 -21.68 -5.85 -18.89
N ARG A 239 -21.36 -5.26 -20.05
CA ARG A 239 -20.00 -4.77 -20.32
C ARG A 239 -19.61 -3.68 -19.31
N VAL A 240 -18.31 -3.51 -19.11
CA VAL A 240 -17.78 -2.39 -18.32
C VAL A 240 -17.97 -1.08 -19.08
N THR A 241 -18.20 0.00 -18.33
CA THR A 241 -18.56 1.32 -18.84
C THR A 241 -17.56 2.40 -18.38
N GLU A 242 -17.76 3.64 -18.79
CA GLU A 242 -16.97 4.78 -18.29
C GLU A 242 -17.17 4.99 -16.78
N PHE A 243 -18.37 4.70 -16.27
CA PHE A 243 -18.62 4.75 -14.83
C PHE A 243 -17.79 3.70 -14.08
N ASP A 244 -17.64 2.49 -14.63
CA ASP A 244 -16.76 1.45 -14.08
C ASP A 244 -15.31 1.92 -14.01
N ARG A 245 -14.84 2.58 -15.07
CA ARG A 245 -13.49 3.13 -15.18
C ARG A 245 -13.24 4.13 -14.06
N ASP A 246 -14.18 5.04 -13.83
CA ASP A 246 -14.03 6.11 -12.84
C ASP A 246 -14.10 5.57 -11.41
N VAL A 247 -14.97 4.58 -11.16
CA VAL A 247 -15.04 3.86 -9.88
C VAL A 247 -13.74 3.09 -9.61
N LEU A 248 -13.20 2.37 -10.60
CA LEU A 248 -11.91 1.67 -10.47
C LEU A 248 -10.77 2.65 -10.22
N GLY A 249 -10.77 3.80 -10.91
CA GLY A 249 -9.81 4.88 -10.71
C GLY A 249 -9.81 5.42 -9.28
N THR A 250 -11.00 5.66 -8.72
CA THR A 250 -11.15 6.11 -7.33
C THR A 250 -10.58 5.10 -6.35
N PHE A 251 -10.86 3.81 -6.57
CA PHE A 251 -10.27 2.73 -5.77
C PHE A 251 -8.74 2.68 -5.90
N ALA A 252 -8.20 2.79 -7.12
CA ALA A 252 -6.76 2.79 -7.37
C ALA A 252 -6.03 3.97 -6.69
N ALA A 253 -6.66 5.15 -6.63
CA ALA A 253 -6.15 6.29 -5.89
C ALA A 253 -6.12 6.00 -4.37
N GLY A 254 -7.21 5.47 -3.82
CA GLY A 254 -7.27 5.04 -2.41
C GLY A 254 -6.25 3.96 -2.07
N LEU A 255 -6.00 3.05 -3.00
CA LEU A 255 -4.97 2.01 -2.90
C LEU A 255 -3.56 2.60 -2.85
N GLY A 256 -3.28 3.62 -3.66
CA GLY A 256 -2.03 4.38 -3.60
C GLY A 256 -1.75 4.96 -2.21
N LEU A 257 -2.73 5.64 -1.62
CA LEU A 257 -2.66 6.17 -0.26
C LEU A 257 -2.45 5.07 0.79
N ALA A 258 -3.09 3.91 0.60
CA ALA A 258 -2.91 2.77 1.49
C ALA A 258 -1.47 2.21 1.43
N PHE A 259 -0.86 2.15 0.24
CA PHE A 259 0.57 1.80 0.09
C PHE A 259 1.49 2.82 0.76
N GLU A 260 1.24 4.11 0.55
CA GLU A 260 2.03 5.20 1.15
C GLU A 260 2.04 5.08 2.67
N ARG A 261 0.86 4.93 3.27
CA ARG A 261 0.73 4.74 4.72
C ARG A 261 1.47 3.50 5.22
N ASN A 262 1.35 2.37 4.54
CA ASN A 262 2.05 1.14 4.94
C ASN A 262 3.57 1.35 4.92
N LEU A 263 4.11 1.97 3.87
CA LEU A 263 5.53 2.27 3.79
C LEU A 263 5.97 3.28 4.86
N MET A 264 5.14 4.27 5.22
CA MET A 264 5.42 5.19 6.32
C MET A 264 5.50 4.45 7.67
N ILE A 265 4.55 3.56 7.95
CA ILE A 265 4.52 2.76 9.18
C ILE A 265 5.77 1.87 9.27
N ASP A 266 6.13 1.19 8.18
CA ASP A 266 7.31 0.33 8.15
C ASP A 266 8.60 1.13 8.35
N ARG A 267 8.69 2.33 7.75
CA ARG A 267 9.82 3.23 7.96
C ARG A 267 9.92 3.74 9.40
N LEU A 268 8.80 4.10 10.03
CA LEU A 268 8.76 4.50 11.44
C LEU A 268 9.18 3.36 12.37
N ARG A 269 8.73 2.12 12.09
CA ARG A 269 9.15 0.94 12.84
C ARG A 269 10.65 0.70 12.71
N ALA A 270 11.19 0.77 11.50
CA ALA A 270 12.62 0.60 11.25
C ALA A 270 13.46 1.68 11.97
N MET A 271 13.02 2.95 11.91
CA MET A 271 13.68 4.05 12.62
C MET A 271 13.66 3.86 14.14
N ARG A 272 12.52 3.45 14.70
CA ARG A 272 12.39 3.17 16.13
C ARG A 272 13.31 2.04 16.56
N GLN A 273 13.37 0.95 15.80
CA GLN A 273 14.25 -0.18 16.08
C GLN A 273 15.73 0.23 16.03
N ALA A 274 16.14 1.03 15.04
CA ALA A 274 17.50 1.56 14.96
C ALA A 274 17.82 2.46 16.17
N ALA A 275 16.90 3.34 16.58
CA ALA A 275 17.07 4.20 17.76
C ALA A 275 17.19 3.38 19.06
N GLU A 276 16.35 2.37 19.24
CA GLU A 276 16.41 1.46 20.40
C GLU A 276 17.73 0.69 20.43
N GLN A 277 18.24 0.24 19.27
CA GLN A 277 19.56 -0.40 19.17
C GLN A 277 20.70 0.56 19.55
N HIS A 278 20.66 1.80 19.06
CA HIS A 278 21.65 2.82 19.40
C HIS A 278 21.62 3.15 20.90
N MET A 279 20.42 3.26 21.49
CA MET A 279 20.27 3.56 22.91
C MET A 279 20.73 2.39 23.80
N ARG A 280 20.52 1.13 23.37
CA ARG A 280 21.08 -0.05 24.07
C ARG A 280 22.60 -0.05 24.05
N LEU A 281 23.22 0.26 22.91
CA LEU A 281 24.67 0.38 22.81
C LEU A 281 25.20 1.49 23.73
N ALA A 282 24.56 2.67 23.72
CA ALA A 282 24.91 3.77 24.61
C ALA A 282 24.71 3.43 26.11
N GLY A 283 23.62 2.74 26.45
CA GLY A 283 23.33 2.27 27.81
C GLY A 283 24.36 1.24 28.30
N SER A 284 24.78 0.30 27.45
CA SER A 284 25.82 -0.67 27.81
C SER A 284 27.18 -0.01 28.07
N LEU A 285 27.48 1.09 27.37
CA LEU A 285 28.67 1.91 27.63
C LEU A 285 28.54 2.71 28.94
N ALA A 286 27.33 3.20 29.25
CA ALA A 286 27.06 3.94 30.47
C ALA A 286 27.02 3.04 31.72
N ASP A 287 26.48 1.83 31.62
CA ASP A 287 26.46 0.82 32.70
C ASP A 287 27.88 0.33 33.03
N ASP A 288 28.77 0.23 32.04
CA ASP A 288 30.20 -0.03 32.26
C ASP A 288 30.89 1.13 33.01
N PHE A 289 30.32 2.35 32.94
CA PHE A 289 30.79 3.55 33.64
C PHE A 289 30.17 3.72 35.04
N THR A 290 28.89 3.36 35.24
CA THR A 290 28.17 3.58 36.52
C THR A 290 28.43 2.48 37.55
N VAL A 291 28.65 1.22 37.13
CA VAL A 291 29.03 0.13 38.05
C VAL A 291 30.35 0.45 38.77
N ASP A 292 31.27 1.14 38.10
CA ASP A 292 32.58 1.54 38.65
C ASP A 292 32.46 2.67 39.69
N VAL A 293 31.43 3.53 39.58
CA VAL A 293 31.20 4.68 40.47
C VAL A 293 30.35 4.29 41.69
N ILE A 294 29.38 3.38 41.54
CA ILE A 294 28.45 3.02 42.63
C ILE A 294 29.08 2.00 43.60
N GLU A 295 29.94 1.08 43.15
CA GLU A 295 30.64 0.15 44.07
C GLU A 295 31.84 0.77 44.80
N SER A 296 32.33 1.92 44.34
CA SER A 296 33.47 2.64 44.95
C SER A 296 33.06 3.61 46.07
N ALA A 297 31.76 3.75 46.35
CA ALA A 297 31.25 4.60 47.42
C ALA A 297 31.24 3.89 48.79
N GLY A 298 32.41 3.81 49.44
CA GLY A 298 32.54 3.69 50.90
C GLY A 298 32.25 5.04 51.61
N PRO A 299 32.08 5.09 52.94
CA PRO A 299 31.42 6.20 53.63
C PRO A 299 32.21 7.51 53.54
N ALA A 300 31.47 8.61 53.62
CA ALA A 300 31.89 9.96 53.28
C ALA A 300 33.10 10.54 54.08
N ARG A 301 33.92 11.29 53.32
CA ARG A 301 34.61 12.57 53.66
C ARG A 301 35.97 12.53 54.42
N PRO A 302 36.88 13.52 54.20
CA PRO A 302 36.57 14.96 54.22
C PRO A 302 36.99 15.86 53.04
N ARG A 303 36.15 16.89 52.97
CA ARG A 303 36.13 18.23 52.37
C ARG A 303 37.42 18.81 51.75
N VAL A 304 37.21 19.39 50.58
CA VAL A 304 37.96 20.49 49.95
C VAL A 304 38.19 21.61 50.97
N GLY A 305 39.42 21.70 51.48
CA GLY A 305 39.82 22.67 52.51
C GLY A 305 41.27 23.11 52.46
N ASP A 306 42.20 22.33 51.88
CA ASP A 306 43.65 22.62 51.91
C ASP A 306 44.31 22.56 50.53
N LEU A 307 43.90 23.44 49.61
CA LEU A 307 44.61 23.63 48.34
C LEU A 307 45.05 25.09 48.16
N ILE A 308 45.94 25.53 49.04
CA ILE A 308 46.93 26.56 48.74
C ILE A 308 48.25 26.10 49.37
N ASP A 309 49.32 26.13 48.57
CA ASP A 309 50.71 25.75 48.85
C ASP A 309 51.04 24.25 48.96
N ARG A 310 51.51 23.67 47.83
CA ARG A 310 52.86 23.08 47.77
C ARG A 310 53.27 22.69 46.34
N ASP A 311 54.29 23.42 45.90
CA ASP A 311 55.02 23.32 44.64
C ASP A 311 55.76 22.00 44.41
N ALA A 312 55.99 21.73 43.11
CA ALA A 312 57.11 21.09 42.39
C ALA A 312 57.86 19.86 42.99
N ALA A 313 58.03 19.74 44.31
CA ALA A 313 58.69 18.60 44.98
C ALA A 313 57.77 17.36 45.15
N ALA A 314 56.49 17.47 44.80
CA ALA A 314 55.52 16.37 44.81
C ALA A 314 55.50 15.58 43.47
N ARG A 315 56.01 16.17 42.37
CA ARG A 315 56.00 15.52 41.05
C ARG A 315 56.99 14.34 40.98
N SER A 316 58.19 14.47 41.53
CA SER A 316 59.18 13.38 41.58
C SER A 316 58.83 12.25 42.55
N ARG A 317 58.06 12.53 43.61
CA ARG A 317 57.53 11.50 44.54
C ARG A 317 56.30 10.77 43.99
N SER A 318 55.50 11.44 43.17
CA SER A 318 54.34 10.86 42.48
C SER A 318 54.72 9.93 41.32
N GLU A 319 55.87 10.15 40.67
CA GLU A 319 56.34 9.34 39.53
C GLU A 319 56.86 7.96 39.96
N GLY A 320 57.59 7.90 41.09
CA GLY A 320 58.06 6.64 41.68
C GLY A 320 56.95 5.76 42.25
N ASP A 321 55.88 6.36 42.80
CA ASP A 321 54.73 5.63 43.34
C ASP A 321 53.86 5.00 42.24
N ALA A 322 53.63 5.72 41.13
CA ALA A 322 52.84 5.20 40.01
C ALA A 322 53.56 4.06 39.25
N THR A 323 54.89 4.11 39.14
CA THR A 323 55.70 3.05 38.53
C THR A 323 55.80 1.81 39.43
N HIS A 324 55.97 1.99 40.75
CA HIS A 324 55.94 0.87 41.70
C HIS A 324 54.61 0.10 41.66
N ARG A 325 53.48 0.82 41.65
CA ARG A 325 52.14 0.20 41.62
C ARG A 325 51.86 -0.58 40.33
N LEU A 326 52.47 -0.21 39.20
CA LEU A 326 52.39 -1.02 37.97
C LEU A 326 53.10 -2.37 38.12
N HIS A 327 54.17 -2.45 38.92
CA HIS A 327 54.87 -3.70 39.22
C HIS A 327 54.09 -4.61 40.18
N ASP A 328 53.17 -4.06 40.97
CA ASP A 328 52.29 -4.80 41.90
C ASP A 328 51.10 -5.49 41.20
N LEU A 329 50.88 -5.20 39.91
CA LEU A 329 49.87 -5.87 39.10
C LEU A 329 50.37 -7.25 38.66
N THR A 330 49.50 -8.24 38.74
CA THR A 330 49.75 -9.55 38.12
C THR A 330 49.81 -9.41 36.60
N SER A 331 50.44 -10.35 35.90
CA SER A 331 50.52 -10.37 34.43
C SER A 331 49.14 -10.21 33.79
N ARG A 332 48.13 -10.85 34.37
CA ARG A 332 46.76 -10.80 33.88
C ARG A 332 46.07 -9.47 34.14
N GLU A 333 46.29 -8.87 35.31
CA GLU A 333 45.79 -7.52 35.62
C GLU A 333 46.45 -6.46 34.72
N ALA A 334 47.74 -6.60 34.41
CA ALA A 334 48.45 -5.71 33.50
C ALA A 334 47.96 -5.84 32.03
N GLU A 335 47.61 -7.05 31.58
CA GLU A 335 46.95 -7.27 30.28
C GLU A 335 45.58 -6.59 30.20
N VAL A 336 44.77 -6.74 31.25
CA VAL A 336 43.45 -6.11 31.35
C VAL A 336 43.59 -4.58 31.39
N LEU A 337 44.49 -4.03 32.20
CA LEU A 337 44.76 -2.58 32.27
C LEU A 337 45.24 -2.02 30.93
N ARG A 338 46.09 -2.74 30.19
CA ARG A 338 46.53 -2.37 28.84
C ARG A 338 45.38 -2.30 27.84
N ALA A 339 44.52 -3.32 27.86
CA ALA A 339 43.36 -3.39 26.97
C ALA A 339 42.35 -2.27 27.28
N ILE A 340 42.20 -1.94 28.56
CA ILE A 340 41.38 -0.84 29.05
C ILE A 340 41.94 0.52 28.64
N ALA A 341 43.26 0.73 28.77
CA ALA A 341 43.94 1.94 28.34
C ALA A 341 43.86 2.15 26.81
N ALA A 342 43.70 1.06 26.05
CA ALA A 342 43.40 1.09 24.62
C ALA A 342 41.92 1.34 24.29
N GLY A 343 41.07 1.62 25.28
CA GLY A 343 39.66 1.98 25.11
C GLY A 343 38.70 0.80 24.90
N LYS A 344 39.13 -0.45 25.13
CA LYS A 344 38.27 -1.63 24.93
C LYS A 344 37.24 -1.81 26.05
N THR A 345 36.00 -2.15 25.74
CA THR A 345 34.95 -2.46 26.75
C THR A 345 35.23 -3.79 27.47
N ASN A 346 34.60 -4.02 28.63
CA ASN A 346 34.77 -5.29 29.36
C ASN A 346 34.41 -6.53 28.51
N ALA A 347 33.39 -6.44 27.66
CA ALA A 347 33.01 -7.46 26.68
C ALA A 347 34.11 -7.72 25.63
N GLN A 348 34.74 -6.66 25.12
CA GLN A 348 35.84 -6.77 24.16
C GLN A 348 37.11 -7.34 24.80
N VAL A 349 37.41 -6.95 26.04
CA VAL A 349 38.50 -7.53 26.83
C VAL A 349 38.24 -9.01 27.07
N ALA A 350 37.04 -9.37 27.53
CA ALA A 350 36.61 -10.75 27.77
C ALA A 350 36.77 -11.63 26.53
N ALA A 351 36.31 -11.15 25.37
CA ALA A 351 36.48 -11.83 24.09
C ALA A 351 37.95 -11.99 23.70
N SER A 352 38.77 -10.93 23.83
CA SER A 352 40.19 -10.98 23.45
C SER A 352 41.04 -11.85 24.36
N LEU A 353 40.59 -12.04 25.60
CA LEU A 353 41.30 -12.75 26.65
C LEU A 353 40.70 -14.13 26.94
N PHE A 354 39.65 -14.53 26.20
CA PHE A 354 38.89 -15.78 26.33
C PHE A 354 38.40 -16.05 27.77
N VAL A 355 37.84 -15.03 28.42
CA VAL A 355 37.25 -15.11 29.76
C VAL A 355 35.83 -14.54 29.77
N THR A 356 35.10 -14.69 30.88
CA THR A 356 33.77 -14.07 31.02
C THR A 356 33.89 -12.59 31.38
N GLU A 357 32.87 -11.78 31.05
CA GLU A 357 32.79 -10.37 31.45
C GLU A 357 32.85 -10.19 32.98
N GLY A 358 32.27 -11.11 33.74
CA GLY A 358 32.34 -11.11 35.22
C GLY A 358 33.77 -11.30 35.74
N THR A 359 34.58 -12.11 35.05
CA THR A 359 36.02 -12.28 35.35
C THR A 359 36.79 -10.99 35.07
N VAL A 360 36.48 -10.28 33.97
CA VAL A 360 37.10 -8.98 33.67
C VAL A 360 36.75 -7.94 34.74
N LYS A 361 35.48 -7.84 35.14
CA LYS A 361 35.05 -6.93 36.22
C LYS A 361 35.81 -7.19 37.53
N SER A 362 36.03 -8.46 37.87
CA SER A 362 36.83 -8.83 39.05
C SER A 362 38.28 -8.36 38.95
N HIS A 363 38.91 -8.50 37.76
CA HIS A 363 40.25 -7.98 37.53
C HIS A 363 40.30 -6.45 37.60
N VAL A 364 39.32 -5.74 37.03
CA VAL A 364 39.22 -4.27 37.11
C VAL A 364 39.17 -3.80 38.55
N LYS A 365 38.35 -4.43 39.40
CA LYS A 365 38.28 -4.12 40.83
C LYS A 365 39.62 -4.25 41.54
N GLN A 366 40.39 -5.30 41.24
CA GLN A 366 41.73 -5.49 41.80
C GLN A 366 42.74 -4.47 41.27
N ILE A 367 42.67 -4.13 39.98
CA ILE A 367 43.50 -3.10 39.36
C ILE A 367 43.24 -1.74 40.00
N LEU A 368 41.98 -1.32 40.16
CA LEU A 368 41.63 -0.04 40.79
C LEU A 368 42.19 0.04 42.21
N ARG A 369 42.04 -1.03 42.98
CA ARG A 369 42.59 -1.13 44.34
C ARG A 369 44.11 -1.04 44.37
N LYS A 370 44.81 -1.76 43.48
CA LYS A 370 46.28 -1.79 43.44
C LYS A 370 46.90 -0.52 42.86
N MET A 371 46.23 0.12 41.90
CA MET A 371 46.60 1.43 41.37
C MET A 371 46.17 2.58 42.30
N ASP A 372 45.38 2.26 43.33
CA ASP A 372 44.68 3.19 44.23
C ASP A 372 44.00 4.31 43.41
N ALA A 373 43.23 3.87 42.42
CA ALA A 373 42.45 4.71 41.53
C ALA A 373 40.98 4.61 41.90
N SER A 374 40.31 5.77 41.94
CA SER A 374 38.88 5.85 42.27
C SER A 374 37.95 5.40 41.15
N ASN A 375 38.45 5.36 39.92
CA ASN A 375 37.71 4.91 38.75
C ASN A 375 38.69 4.49 37.64
N ARG A 376 38.15 3.77 36.64
CA ARG A 376 38.87 3.33 35.46
C ARG A 376 39.63 4.44 34.72
N THR A 377 39.08 5.64 34.59
CA THR A 377 39.75 6.76 33.90
C THR A 377 40.99 7.21 34.65
N GLU A 378 40.91 7.28 35.98
CA GLU A 378 42.06 7.59 36.83
C GLU A 378 43.14 6.50 36.74
N ALA A 379 42.76 5.22 36.71
CA ALA A 379 43.70 4.11 36.53
C ALA A 379 44.43 4.18 35.18
N VAL A 380 43.71 4.51 34.10
CA VAL A 380 44.30 4.72 32.76
C VAL A 380 45.25 5.92 32.76
N ALA A 381 44.86 7.03 33.40
CA ALA A 381 45.72 8.20 33.51
C ALA A 381 47.02 7.88 34.29
N LYS A 382 46.93 7.13 35.40
CA LYS A 382 48.09 6.67 36.17
C LYS A 382 48.98 5.72 35.34
N TYR A 383 48.36 4.79 34.60
CA TYR A 383 49.07 3.88 33.69
C TYR A 383 49.88 4.63 32.62
N HIS A 384 49.28 5.64 31.97
CA HIS A 384 50.00 6.43 30.96
C HIS A 384 51.13 7.27 31.56
N ARG A 385 50.93 7.89 32.73
CA ARG A 385 51.98 8.64 33.43
C ARG A 385 53.16 7.74 33.81
N ALA A 386 52.88 6.57 34.37
CA ALA A 386 53.93 5.64 34.78
C ALA A 386 54.69 5.06 33.57
N ARG A 387 54.04 4.87 32.41
CA ARG A 387 54.74 4.49 31.17
C ARG A 387 55.63 5.59 30.59
N GLN A 388 55.22 6.84 30.72
CA GLN A 388 56.02 7.99 30.27
C GLN A 388 57.27 8.20 31.13
N ALA A 389 57.23 7.80 32.40
CA ALA A 389 58.37 7.86 33.33
C ALA A 389 59.37 6.69 33.19
N SER A 390 59.03 5.64 32.42
CA SER A 390 59.90 4.47 32.16
C SER A 390 60.49 4.44 30.74
N MET A 391 60.26 5.49 29.94
CA MET A 391 60.95 5.76 28.67
C MET A 391 62.00 6.84 28.89
#